data_AF-A0A7W4ZBB8-F1
#
_entry.id   AF-A0A7W4ZBB8-F1
#
_cell.length_a   1.000
_cell.length_b   1.000
_cell.length_c   1.000
_cell.angle_alpha   90.00
_cell.angle_beta   90.00
_cell.angle_gamma   90.00
#
_symmetry.space_group_name_H-M   'P 1'
#
loop_
_entity.id
_entity.type
_entity.pdbx_description
1 polymer ?
#
loop_
_entity_poly.entity_id
_entity_poly.type
_entity_poly.pdbx_seq_one_letter_code
_entity_poly.pdbx_strand_id
1 'polypeptide(L)'
;MDLKISSDDDEVFLFERVVNHLQSSYGYSCDEAVRLVNEYYANFTDVHYCSQHGIPVQNADFFSHIEALGMADRVHYYQGLKNAPDEKSFIEWQRRIWK
;
A
#
# COMPACT_ATOMS: atom_id res chain seq x y z
N MET A 1 -6.53 -16.17 30.19
CA MET A 1 -5.40 -15.27 29.90
C MET A 1 -5.23 -15.31 28.40
N ASP A 2 -5.76 -14.30 27.74
CA ASP A 2 -5.77 -14.21 26.28
C ASP A 2 -4.35 -14.02 25.76
N LEU A 3 -3.95 -14.91 24.85
CA LEU A 3 -2.68 -14.86 24.16
C LEU A 3 -2.66 -13.61 23.27
N LYS A 4 -1.97 -12.56 23.71
CA LYS A 4 -1.44 -11.51 22.84
C LYS A 4 -0.35 -12.13 21.97
N ILE A 5 -0.74 -12.80 20.89
CA ILE A 5 0.17 -13.18 19.81
C ILE A 5 -0.03 -12.14 18.69
N SER A 6 0.92 -11.22 18.63
CA SER A 6 1.55 -10.70 17.41
C SER A 6 0.74 -9.88 16.39
N SER A 7 0.55 -8.58 16.62
CA SER A 7 0.25 -7.66 15.49
C SER A 7 1.48 -7.45 14.60
N ASP A 8 2.68 -7.58 15.16
CA ASP A 8 3.92 -7.29 14.44
C ASP A 8 4.23 -8.35 13.38
N ASP A 9 3.99 -9.65 13.64
CA ASP A 9 4.24 -10.71 12.64
C ASP A 9 3.23 -10.65 11.48
N ASP A 10 1.97 -10.28 11.76
CA ASP A 10 0.93 -10.12 10.75
C ASP A 10 1.21 -8.92 9.83
N GLU A 11 1.71 -7.81 10.38
CA GLU A 11 2.12 -6.62 9.61
C GLU A 11 3.38 -6.89 8.76
N VAL A 12 4.37 -7.60 9.31
CA VAL A 12 5.56 -8.04 8.56
C VAL A 12 5.15 -8.97 7.43
N PHE A 13 4.25 -9.92 7.69
CA PHE A 13 3.74 -10.84 6.67
C PHE A 13 2.96 -10.10 5.58
N LEU A 14 2.17 -9.08 5.94
CA LEU A 14 1.49 -8.23 4.96
C LEU A 14 2.50 -7.49 4.08
N PHE A 15 3.52 -6.86 4.69
CA PHE A 15 4.57 -6.12 3.97
C PHE A 15 5.30 -7.01 2.96
N GLU A 16 5.76 -8.19 3.39
CA GLU A 16 6.45 -9.15 2.51
C GLU A 16 5.57 -9.57 1.33
N ARG A 17 4.27 -9.80 1.58
CA ARG A 17 3.33 -10.15 0.51
C ARG A 17 3.10 -9.00 -0.46
N VAL A 18 3.02 -7.75 0.01
CA VAL A 18 2.93 -6.57 -0.86
C VAL A 18 4.16 -6.47 -1.75
N VAL A 19 5.36 -6.63 -1.19
CA VAL A 19 6.63 -6.63 -1.94
C VAL A 19 6.65 -7.75 -2.99
N ASN A 20 6.20 -8.95 -2.65
CA ASN A 20 6.10 -10.06 -3.59
C ASN A 20 5.10 -9.79 -4.74
N HIS A 21 3.97 -9.14 -4.45
CA HIS A 21 3.02 -8.73 -5.49
C HIS A 21 3.59 -7.62 -6.38
N LEU A 22 4.32 -6.65 -5.83
CA LEU A 22 5.00 -5.63 -6.63
C LEU A 22 6.03 -6.21 -7.59
N GLN A 23 6.80 -7.21 -7.15
CA GLN A 23 7.75 -7.91 -8.01
C GLN A 23 7.04 -8.71 -9.11
N SER A 24 6.05 -9.53 -8.74
CA SER A 24 5.40 -10.47 -9.67
C SER A 24 4.39 -9.84 -10.63
N SER A 25 3.62 -8.84 -10.18
CA SER A 25 2.59 -8.19 -10.98
C SER A 25 3.11 -7.00 -11.78
N TYR A 26 4.13 -6.29 -11.25
CA TYR A 26 4.60 -5.03 -11.83
C TYR A 26 6.09 -5.02 -12.21
N GLY A 27 6.82 -6.11 -11.94
CA GLY A 27 8.19 -6.30 -12.42
C GLY A 27 9.25 -5.46 -11.70
N TYR A 28 8.94 -4.88 -10.54
CA TYR A 28 9.94 -4.19 -9.74
C TYR A 28 11.00 -5.14 -9.20
N SER A 29 12.23 -4.66 -9.00
CA SER A 29 13.20 -5.37 -8.17
C SER A 29 12.77 -5.37 -6.69
N CYS A 30 13.31 -6.28 -5.88
CA CYS A 30 13.02 -6.31 -4.44
C CYS A 30 13.33 -4.96 -3.76
N ASP A 31 14.50 -4.38 -4.04
CA ASP A 31 14.92 -3.10 -3.46
C ASP A 31 14.00 -1.95 -3.86
N GLU A 32 13.57 -1.90 -5.12
CA GLU A 32 12.60 -0.91 -5.59
C GLU A 32 11.23 -1.10 -4.96
N ALA A 33 10.75 -2.34 -4.87
CA ALA A 33 9.47 -2.65 -4.24
C ALA A 33 9.48 -2.24 -2.76
N VAL A 34 10.52 -2.60 -2.00
CA VAL A 34 10.70 -2.18 -0.61
C VAL A 34 10.72 -0.66 -0.48
N ARG A 35 11.45 0.04 -1.36
CA ARG A 35 11.50 1.51 -1.36
C ARG A 35 10.11 2.12 -1.59
N LEU A 36 9.38 1.66 -2.60
CA LEU A 36 8.04 2.18 -2.94
C LEU A 36 7.03 1.95 -1.81
N VAL A 37 7.09 0.77 -1.18
CA VAL A 37 6.22 0.45 -0.05
C VAL A 37 6.52 1.37 1.13
N ASN A 38 7.79 1.58 1.48
CA ASN A 38 8.19 2.51 2.53
C ASN A 38 7.77 3.96 2.23
N GLU A 39 7.93 4.42 0.99
CA GLU A 39 7.47 5.76 0.56
C GLU A 39 5.95 5.89 0.69
N TYR A 40 5.20 4.83 0.34
CA TYR A 40 3.76 4.79 0.54
C TYR A 40 3.38 4.90 2.01
N TYR A 41 3.94 4.06 2.89
CA TYR A 41 3.63 4.12 4.31
C TYR A 41 4.02 5.46 4.92
N ALA A 42 5.18 6.02 4.57
CA ALA A 42 5.63 7.32 5.06
C ALA A 42 4.64 8.45 4.71
N ASN A 43 4.12 8.48 3.47
CA ASN A 43 3.20 9.52 3.05
C ASN A 43 1.78 9.32 3.62
N PHE A 44 1.25 8.10 3.52
CA PHE A 44 -0.17 7.84 3.83
C PHE A 44 -0.45 7.62 5.32
N THR A 45 0.59 7.57 6.16
CA THR A 45 0.48 7.64 7.64
C THR A 45 0.81 9.03 8.19
N ASP A 46 1.32 9.95 7.35
CA ASP A 46 1.63 11.32 7.75
C ASP A 46 0.39 12.22 7.69
N VAL A 47 0.09 12.86 8.82
CA VAL A 47 -1.11 13.70 8.97
C VAL A 47 -1.03 14.93 8.06
N HIS A 48 0.16 15.49 7.85
CA HIS A 48 0.31 16.70 7.05
C HIS A 48 0.10 16.40 5.56
N TYR A 49 0.74 15.36 5.03
CA TYR A 49 0.56 14.87 3.67
C TYR A 49 -0.91 14.54 3.40
N CYS A 50 -1.53 13.73 4.27
CA CYS A 50 -2.93 13.35 4.12
C CYS A 50 -3.86 14.58 4.13
N SER A 51 -3.62 15.53 5.02
CA SER A 51 -4.40 16.77 5.09
C SER A 51 -4.25 17.64 3.83
N GLN A 52 -3.03 17.79 3.30
CA GLN A 52 -2.78 18.56 2.06
C GLN A 52 -3.50 17.97 0.85
N HIS A 53 -3.65 16.64 0.83
CA HIS A 53 -4.29 15.90 -0.24
C HIS A 53 -5.78 15.62 0.01
N GLY A 54 -6.33 16.02 1.16
CA GLY A 54 -7.74 15.80 1.49
C GLY A 54 -8.13 14.33 1.67
N ILE A 55 -7.17 13.47 2.05
CA ILE A 55 -7.39 12.03 2.29
C ILE A 55 -7.31 11.71 3.79
N PRO A 56 -7.97 10.64 4.26
CA PRO A 56 -7.80 10.17 5.63
C PRO A 56 -6.39 9.59 5.83
N VAL A 57 -5.87 9.74 7.04
CA VAL A 57 -4.66 9.03 7.48
C VAL A 57 -4.96 7.54 7.52
N GLN A 58 -4.10 6.74 6.92
CA GLN A 58 -4.23 5.29 6.87
C GLN A 58 -3.48 4.66 8.06
N ASN A 59 -3.99 3.54 8.54
CA ASN A 59 -3.46 2.82 9.69
C ASN A 59 -3.42 1.30 9.41
N ALA A 60 -2.89 0.53 10.36
CA ALA A 60 -2.81 -0.93 10.27
C ALA A 60 -4.13 -1.59 9.87
N ASP A 61 -5.26 -1.15 10.45
CA ASP A 61 -6.59 -1.68 10.12
C ASP A 61 -6.95 -1.46 8.64
N PHE A 62 -6.65 -0.28 8.10
CA PHE A 62 -6.85 0.01 6.68
C PHE A 62 -6.01 -0.92 5.81
N PHE A 63 -4.72 -1.08 6.12
CA PHE A 63 -3.82 -1.92 5.31
C PHE A 63 -4.26 -3.39 5.32
N SER A 64 -4.65 -3.90 6.49
CA SER A 64 -5.17 -5.26 6.64
C SER A 64 -6.48 -5.48 5.90
N HIS A 65 -7.37 -4.48 5.87
CA HIS A 65 -8.65 -4.57 5.16
C HIS A 65 -8.49 -4.59 3.63
N ILE A 66 -7.51 -3.87 3.10
CA ILE A 66 -7.23 -3.82 1.65
C ILE A 66 -6.54 -5.10 1.14
N GLU A 67 -5.88 -5.84 2.04
CA GLU A 67 -5.07 -7.03 1.75
C GLU A 67 -3.85 -6.75 0.83
N ALA A 68 -2.93 -7.70 0.77
CA ALA A 68 -1.61 -7.51 0.15
C ALA A 68 -1.67 -7.12 -1.34
N LEU A 69 -2.59 -7.72 -2.11
CA LEU A 69 -2.71 -7.45 -3.54
C LEU A 69 -3.27 -6.04 -3.79
N GLY A 70 -4.32 -5.64 -3.06
CA GLY A 70 -4.87 -4.29 -3.16
C GLY A 70 -3.87 -3.23 -2.70
N MET A 71 -3.04 -3.55 -1.71
CA MET A 71 -1.96 -2.68 -1.27
C MET A 71 -0.87 -2.54 -2.34
N ALA A 72 -0.47 -3.63 -3.00
CA ALA A 72 0.48 -3.57 -4.10
C ALA A 72 -0.03 -2.71 -5.28
N ASP A 73 -1.31 -2.83 -5.63
CA ASP A 73 -1.95 -1.97 -6.62
C ASP A 73 -1.86 -0.49 -6.25
N ARG A 74 -2.19 -0.15 -4.98
CA ARG A 74 -2.10 1.23 -4.47
C ARG A 74 -0.67 1.75 -4.51
N VAL A 75 0.29 0.97 -4.01
CA VAL A 75 1.72 1.36 -4.00
C VAL A 75 2.21 1.59 -5.43
N HIS A 76 1.93 0.67 -6.35
CA HIS A 76 2.28 0.84 -7.75
C HIS A 76 1.66 2.11 -8.34
N TYR A 77 0.37 2.34 -8.09
CA TYR A 77 -0.35 3.47 -8.67
C TYR A 77 0.13 4.83 -8.15
N TYR A 78 0.27 4.99 -6.84
CA TYR A 78 0.60 6.28 -6.25
C TYR A 78 2.10 6.56 -6.25
N GLN A 79 2.94 5.56 -5.95
CA GLN A 79 4.40 5.75 -5.86
C GLN A 79 5.10 5.39 -7.16
N GLY A 80 4.76 4.24 -7.75
CA GLY A 80 5.39 3.75 -8.98
C GLY A 80 5.08 4.62 -10.19
N LEU A 81 3.79 4.87 -10.44
CA LEU A 81 3.31 5.73 -11.53
C LEU A 81 3.28 7.22 -11.18
N LYS A 82 3.56 7.56 -9.91
CA LYS A 82 3.59 8.94 -9.40
C LYS A 82 2.27 9.69 -9.59
N ASN A 83 1.14 9.00 -9.50
CA ASN A 83 -0.17 9.63 -9.59
C ASN A 83 -0.50 10.38 -8.29
N ALA A 84 -1.32 11.42 -8.42
CA ALA A 84 -1.86 12.11 -7.26
C ALA A 84 -2.71 11.15 -6.41
N PRO A 85 -2.75 11.33 -5.08
CA PRO A 85 -3.57 10.53 -4.18
C PRO A 85 -5.06 10.87 -4.31
N ASP A 86 -5.66 10.43 -5.42
CA ASP A 86 -7.09 10.52 -5.72
C ASP A 86 -7.70 9.13 -5.85
N GLU A 87 -8.55 8.78 -4.89
CA GLU A 87 -9.15 7.44 -4.78
C GLU A 87 -10.01 7.08 -6.00
N LYS A 88 -10.69 8.07 -6.59
CA LYS A 88 -11.54 7.83 -7.76
C LYS A 88 -10.70 7.44 -8.97
N SER A 89 -9.63 8.17 -9.24
CA SER A 89 -8.69 7.88 -10.34
C SER A 89 -8.02 6.52 -10.15
N PHE A 90 -7.67 6.16 -8.91
CA PHE A 90 -7.16 4.82 -8.58
C PHE A 90 -8.17 3.73 -8.94
N ILE A 91 -9.44 3.84 -8.51
CA ILE A 91 -10.48 2.84 -8.80
C ILE A 91 -10.71 2.71 -10.31
N GLU A 92 -10.72 3.82 -11.04
CA GLU A 92 -10.86 3.81 -12.51
C GLU A 92 -9.68 3.13 -13.21
N TRP A 93 -8.46 3.34 -12.72
CA TRP A 93 -7.27 2.65 -13.22
C TRP A 93 -7.29 1.16 -12.89
N GLN A 94 -7.62 0.80 -11.64
CA GLN A 94 -7.65 -0.59 -11.19
C GLN A 94 -8.64 -1.42 -12.02
N ARG A 95 -9.80 -0.87 -12.33
CA ARG A 95 -10.79 -1.51 -13.23
C ARG A 95 -10.30 -1.72 -14.67
N ARG A 96 -9.23 -1.06 -15.11
CA ARG A 96 -8.67 -1.24 -16.46
C ARG A 96 -7.62 -2.34 -16.51
N ILE A 97 -6.86 -2.53 -15.43
CA ILE A 97 -5.77 -3.52 -15.38
C ILE A 97 -6.28 -4.92 -14.98
N TRP A 98 -7.42 -5.01 -14.29
CA TRP A 98 -8.06 -6.27 -13.89
C TRP A 98 -9.15 -6.76 -14.87
N LYS A 99 -9.15 -6.26 -16.10
CA LYS A 99 -10.01 -6.75 -17.20
C LYS A 99 -9.38 -7.92 -17.92
#